data_AF-A0A2M7V9Q5-F1
#
_entry.id   AF-A0A2M7V9Q5-F1
#
_cell.length_a   1.000
_cell.length_b   1.000
_cell.length_c   1.000
_cell.angle_alpha   90.00
_cell.angle_beta   90.00
_cell.angle_gamma   90.00
#
_symmetry.space_group_name_H-M   'P 1'
#
loop_
_entity.id
_entity.type
_entity.pdbx_description
1 polymer ?
#
loop_
_entity_poly.entity_id
_entity_poly.type
_entity_poly.pdbx_seq_one_letter_code
_entity_poly.pdbx_strand_id
1 'polypeptide(L)'
;MHPISKIKHGWKMILVVGLLAGSLSLLATFIFPLQYRADAQVLIISQSRYGVDPYTTVKSAERIGENIAQVMQTSDFYNKVKAQEGHQVGWSYFEKLNERQRRKAWQKSVSGSVIFGTGVLNVNAYSFDPRQAIELAGAAADTLVSKGWQYVGGDVTMSLVNSPVVTRFPVRPNLLINAIVGFLIGLLVMGFLVVRR
;
A
#
# COMPACT_ATOMS: atom_id res chain seq x y z
N MET A 1 -17.84 -45.33 -8.88
CA MET A 1 -16.48 -44.96 -8.40
C MET A 1 -16.56 -43.64 -7.67
N HIS A 2 -16.13 -43.56 -6.41
CA HIS A 2 -16.17 -42.32 -5.64
C HIS A 2 -15.21 -41.26 -6.25
N PRO A 3 -15.60 -39.97 -6.30
CA PRO A 3 -14.76 -38.90 -6.87
C PRO A 3 -13.38 -38.79 -6.19
N ILE A 4 -13.30 -39.17 -4.91
CA ILE A 4 -12.08 -39.19 -4.11
C ILE A 4 -11.03 -40.16 -4.67
N SER A 5 -11.43 -41.30 -5.25
CA SER A 5 -10.48 -42.29 -5.76
C SER A 5 -9.82 -41.83 -7.07
N LYS A 6 -10.55 -41.11 -7.93
CA LYS A 6 -10.02 -40.54 -9.18
C LYS A 6 -8.99 -39.43 -8.89
N ILE A 7 -9.27 -38.56 -7.93
CA ILE A 7 -8.33 -37.51 -7.49
C ILE A 7 -7.05 -38.14 -6.92
N LYS A 8 -7.18 -39.18 -6.08
CA LYS A 8 -6.01 -39.90 -5.52
C LYS A 8 -5.12 -40.57 -6.58
N HIS A 9 -5.66 -40.94 -7.73
CA HIS A 9 -4.85 -41.49 -8.83
C HIS A 9 -4.26 -40.37 -9.73
N GLY A 10 -4.99 -39.27 -9.93
CA GLY A 10 -4.58 -38.15 -10.78
C GLY A 10 -3.77 -37.03 -10.10
N TRP A 11 -3.48 -37.14 -8.79
CA TRP A 11 -2.90 -36.05 -8.00
C TRP A 11 -1.58 -35.49 -8.54
N LYS A 12 -0.71 -36.34 -9.11
CA LYS A 12 0.55 -35.90 -9.73
C LYS A 12 0.30 -34.96 -10.90
N MET A 13 -0.67 -35.28 -11.75
CA MET A 13 -1.04 -34.46 -12.91
C MET A 13 -1.67 -33.13 -12.45
N ILE A 14 -2.51 -33.17 -11.41
CA ILE A 14 -3.09 -31.97 -10.79
C ILE A 14 -1.98 -31.04 -10.27
N LEU A 15 -1.01 -31.56 -9.55
CA LEU A 15 0.13 -30.77 -9.05
C LEU A 15 0.99 -30.19 -10.17
N VAL A 16 1.32 -30.97 -11.20
CA VAL A 16 2.13 -30.49 -12.33
C VAL A 16 1.42 -29.35 -13.07
N VAL A 17 0.12 -29.49 -13.34
CA VAL A 17 -0.67 -28.43 -13.99
C VAL A 17 -0.79 -27.21 -13.07
N GLY A 18 -0.96 -27.40 -11.76
CA GLY A 18 -0.90 -26.33 -10.77
C GLY A 18 0.42 -25.55 -10.86
N LEU A 19 1.56 -26.24 -10.82
CA LEU A 19 2.88 -25.60 -10.89
C LEU A 19 3.10 -24.85 -12.21
N LEU A 20 2.66 -25.43 -13.33
CA LEU A 20 2.71 -24.77 -14.64
C LEU A 20 1.85 -23.50 -14.67
N ALA A 21 0.62 -23.56 -14.15
CA ALA A 21 -0.27 -22.41 -14.08
C ALA A 21 0.28 -21.30 -13.16
N GLY A 22 0.85 -21.66 -12.01
CA GLY A 22 1.52 -20.71 -11.12
C GLY A 22 2.73 -20.04 -11.77
N SER A 23 3.56 -20.82 -12.48
CA SER A 23 4.72 -20.30 -13.23
C SER A 23 4.30 -19.38 -14.37
N LEU A 24 3.24 -19.74 -15.11
CA LEU A 24 2.69 -18.91 -16.18
C LEU A 24 2.14 -17.58 -15.63
N SER A 25 1.46 -17.62 -14.47
CA SER A 25 0.94 -16.42 -13.80
C SER A 25 2.07 -15.49 -13.34
N LEU A 26 3.17 -16.05 -12.82
CA LEU A 26 4.38 -15.29 -12.51
C LEU A 26 4.94 -14.59 -13.75
N LEU A 27 5.11 -15.30 -14.86
CA LEU A 27 5.61 -14.72 -16.10
C LEU A 27 4.67 -13.62 -16.63
N ALA A 28 3.36 -13.87 -16.62
CA ALA A 28 2.36 -12.89 -17.02
C ALA A 28 2.38 -11.62 -16.15
N THR A 29 2.83 -11.74 -14.90
CA THR A 29 2.91 -10.62 -13.97
C THR A 29 3.94 -9.56 -14.41
N PHE A 30 5.01 -9.97 -15.11
CA PHE A 30 6.02 -9.04 -15.64
C PHE A 30 5.53 -8.18 -16.81
N ILE A 31 4.36 -8.47 -17.38
CA ILE A 31 3.72 -7.65 -18.41
C ILE A 31 3.12 -6.38 -17.79
N PHE A 32 2.79 -6.41 -16.50
CA PHE A 32 2.25 -5.25 -15.79
C PHE A 32 3.38 -4.37 -15.24
N PRO A 33 3.20 -3.04 -15.24
CA PRO A 33 4.27 -2.13 -14.87
C PRO A 33 4.59 -2.25 -13.37
N LEU A 34 5.88 -2.45 -13.09
CA LEU A 34 6.43 -2.68 -11.76
C LEU A 34 6.52 -1.37 -10.97
N GLN A 35 5.99 -1.35 -9.75
CA GLN A 35 6.05 -0.17 -8.87
C GLN A 35 6.91 -0.43 -7.64
N TYR A 36 7.75 0.55 -7.33
CA TYR A 36 8.51 0.66 -6.11
C TYR A 36 7.69 1.41 -5.06
N ARG A 37 7.98 1.12 -3.79
CA ARG A 37 7.42 1.85 -2.65
C ARG A 37 8.53 2.55 -1.90
N ALA A 38 8.29 3.80 -1.52
CA ALA A 38 9.06 4.51 -0.52
C ALA A 38 8.24 4.70 0.75
N ASP A 39 8.91 4.52 1.88
CA ASP A 39 8.33 4.52 3.22
C ASP A 39 8.98 5.65 4.04
N ALA A 40 8.17 6.58 4.54
CA ALA A 40 8.56 7.63 5.49
C ALA A 40 7.74 7.49 6.78
N GLN A 41 8.23 8.02 7.90
CA GLN A 41 7.53 7.91 9.19
C GLN A 41 7.35 9.25 9.86
N VAL A 42 6.11 9.52 10.26
CA VAL A 42 5.71 10.72 10.98
C VAL A 42 5.19 10.30 12.36
N LEU A 43 5.75 10.85 13.43
CA LEU A 43 5.25 10.69 14.78
C LEU A 43 4.16 11.71 15.05
N ILE A 44 3.04 11.23 15.58
CA ILE A 44 1.91 12.03 16.02
C ILE A 44 2.01 12.20 17.54
N ILE A 45 2.17 13.45 17.97
CA ILE A 45 2.24 13.83 19.37
C ILE A 45 0.94 14.56 19.71
N SER A 46 0.03 13.89 20.39
CA SER A 46 -1.17 14.51 20.96
C SER A 46 -0.80 15.18 22.29
N GLN A 47 -1.02 16.49 22.40
CA GLN A 47 -0.84 17.17 23.68
C GLN A 47 -2.04 16.84 24.57
N SER A 48 -1.84 16.00 25.57
CA SER A 48 -2.86 15.72 26.58
C SER A 48 -2.88 16.82 27.63
N ARG A 49 -4.08 17.26 28.04
CA ARG A 49 -4.24 18.09 29.24
C ARG A 49 -3.67 17.35 30.46
N TYR A 50 -3.10 18.08 31.42
CA TYR A 50 -2.52 17.50 32.64
C TYR A 50 -3.44 16.44 33.27
N GLY A 51 -2.90 15.25 33.58
CA GLY A 51 -3.62 14.17 34.26
C GLY A 51 -4.16 13.03 33.38
N VAL A 52 -3.90 13.05 32.06
CA VAL A 52 -4.21 11.91 31.17
C VAL A 52 -3.07 10.88 31.21
N ASP A 53 -3.41 9.60 31.24
CA ASP A 53 -2.43 8.52 31.27
C ASP A 53 -1.76 8.30 29.88
N PRO A 54 -0.53 7.78 29.84
CA PRO A 54 0.19 7.54 28.58
C PRO A 54 -0.54 6.63 27.58
N TYR A 55 -1.34 5.67 28.05
CA TYR A 55 -2.07 4.76 27.19
C TYR A 55 -3.21 5.49 26.45
N THR A 56 -3.96 6.35 27.13
CA THR A 56 -4.98 7.21 26.51
C THR A 56 -4.37 8.17 25.49
N THR A 57 -3.19 8.71 25.76
CA THR A 57 -2.47 9.58 24.81
C THR A 57 -2.08 8.83 23.53
N VAL A 58 -1.51 7.63 23.67
CA VAL A 58 -1.15 6.77 22.52
C VAL A 58 -2.40 6.37 21.73
N LYS A 59 -3.49 5.97 22.40
CA LYS A 59 -4.73 5.61 21.73
C LYS A 59 -5.34 6.77 20.95
N SER A 60 -5.21 7.97 21.49
CA SER A 60 -5.65 9.20 20.83
C SER A 60 -4.79 9.48 19.58
N ALA A 61 -3.46 9.34 19.68
CA ALA A 61 -2.56 9.47 18.53
C ALA A 61 -2.85 8.44 17.44
N GLU A 62 -3.15 7.19 17.80
CA GLU A 62 -3.57 6.15 16.86
C GLU A 62 -4.86 6.54 16.12
N ARG A 63 -5.87 7.01 16.86
CA ARG A 63 -7.16 7.41 16.26
C ARG A 63 -6.99 8.59 15.31
N ILE A 64 -6.14 9.54 15.69
CA ILE A 64 -5.74 10.65 14.84
C ILE A 64 -5.05 10.13 13.58
N GLY A 65 -4.10 9.21 13.72
CA GLY A 65 -3.39 8.58 12.60
C GLY A 65 -4.33 7.84 11.63
N GLU A 66 -5.34 7.14 12.15
CA GLU A 66 -6.36 6.46 11.32
C GLU A 66 -7.16 7.46 10.48
N ASN A 67 -7.57 8.58 11.08
CA ASN A 67 -8.28 9.64 10.37
C ASN A 67 -7.38 10.29 9.31
N ILE A 68 -6.13 10.59 9.66
CA ILE A 68 -5.15 11.14 8.72
C ILE A 68 -4.91 10.18 7.56
N ALA A 69 -4.77 8.88 7.81
CA ALA A 69 -4.58 7.89 6.76
C ALA A 69 -5.70 7.88 5.71
N GLN A 70 -6.95 8.16 6.14
CA GLN A 70 -8.08 8.35 5.21
C GLN A 70 -8.01 9.70 4.49
N VAL A 71 -7.65 10.78 5.19
CA VAL A 71 -7.52 12.11 4.59
C VAL A 71 -6.41 12.15 3.54
N MET A 72 -5.30 11.43 3.76
CA MET A 72 -4.19 11.35 2.81
C MET A 72 -4.64 10.89 1.41
N GLN A 73 -5.75 10.17 1.32
CA GLN A 73 -6.30 9.65 0.07
C GLN A 73 -7.22 10.64 -0.66
N THR A 74 -7.44 11.84 -0.11
CA THR A 74 -8.38 12.84 -0.64
C THR A 74 -7.73 13.75 -1.68
N SER A 75 -8.56 14.39 -2.52
CA SER A 75 -8.10 15.42 -3.48
C SER A 75 -7.53 16.65 -2.78
N ASP A 76 -8.02 17.00 -1.59
CA ASP A 76 -7.52 18.14 -0.84
C ASP A 76 -6.09 17.90 -0.36
N PHE A 77 -5.81 16.71 0.21
CA PHE A 77 -4.45 16.35 0.57
C PHE A 77 -3.54 16.29 -0.65
N TYR A 78 -3.97 15.71 -1.77
CA TYR A 78 -3.24 15.76 -3.05
C TYR A 78 -2.83 17.17 -3.43
N ASN A 79 -3.74 18.15 -3.34
CA ASN A 79 -3.44 19.54 -3.69
C ASN A 79 -2.40 20.15 -2.75
N LYS A 80 -2.48 19.83 -1.44
CA LYS A 80 -1.50 20.30 -0.45
C LYS A 80 -0.11 19.69 -0.70
N VAL A 81 -0.04 18.39 -1.02
CA VAL A 81 1.23 17.73 -1.40
C VAL A 81 1.80 18.34 -2.68
N LYS A 82 0.95 18.65 -3.66
CA LYS A 82 1.38 19.31 -4.89
C LYS A 82 1.95 20.71 -4.65
N ALA A 83 1.40 21.43 -3.67
CA ALA A 83 1.87 22.75 -3.27
C ALA A 83 3.09 22.71 -2.33
N GLN A 84 3.53 21.52 -1.89
CA GLN A 84 4.67 21.36 -1.01
C GLN A 84 5.98 21.63 -1.78
N GLU A 85 6.73 22.62 -1.31
CA GLU A 85 8.04 22.96 -1.88
C GLU A 85 9.12 21.99 -1.39
N GLY A 86 10.27 21.97 -2.08
CA GLY A 86 11.44 21.17 -1.70
C GLY A 86 11.49 19.75 -2.28
N HIS A 87 10.47 19.34 -3.05
CA HIS A 87 10.39 18.01 -3.67
C HIS A 87 10.15 18.09 -5.17
N GLN A 88 10.83 17.25 -5.96
CA GLN A 88 10.75 17.21 -7.42
C GLN A 88 9.83 16.08 -7.90
N VAL A 89 8.56 16.15 -7.49
CA VAL A 89 7.53 15.17 -7.87
C VAL A 89 7.06 15.41 -9.32
N GLY A 90 7.07 14.36 -10.12
CA GLY A 90 6.61 14.33 -11.51
C GLY A 90 5.08 14.30 -11.62
N TRP A 91 4.44 15.47 -11.50
CA TRP A 91 2.98 15.60 -11.51
C TRP A 91 2.29 15.30 -12.85
N SER A 92 3.05 15.26 -13.96
CA SER A 92 2.52 15.07 -15.31
C SER A 92 1.63 13.83 -15.46
N TYR A 93 1.92 12.76 -14.71
CA TYR A 93 1.09 11.55 -14.70
C TYR A 93 -0.34 11.84 -14.21
N PHE A 94 -0.50 12.63 -13.15
CA PHE A 94 -1.78 12.96 -12.55
C PHE A 94 -2.54 14.04 -13.35
N GLU A 95 -1.81 14.99 -13.93
CA GLU A 95 -2.40 16.14 -14.64
C GLU A 95 -3.06 15.77 -15.96
N LYS A 96 -2.59 14.70 -16.61
CA LYS A 96 -3.19 14.15 -17.84
C LYS A 96 -4.51 13.42 -17.60
N LEU A 97 -4.86 13.13 -16.35
CA LEU A 97 -6.05 12.36 -15.98
C LEU A 97 -7.22 13.29 -15.64
N ASN A 98 -8.44 12.84 -15.95
CA ASN A 98 -9.64 13.52 -15.45
C ASN A 98 -9.77 13.36 -13.92
N GLU A 99 -10.65 14.14 -13.28
CA GLU A 99 -10.83 14.16 -11.82
C GLU A 99 -11.01 12.77 -11.21
N ARG A 100 -11.91 11.96 -11.78
CA ARG A 100 -12.23 10.63 -11.26
C ARG A 100 -11.04 9.69 -11.36
N GLN A 101 -10.33 9.72 -12.48
CA GLN A 101 -9.13 8.93 -12.71
C GLN A 101 -7.99 9.38 -11.81
N ARG A 102 -7.77 10.70 -11.68
CA ARG A 102 -6.74 11.28 -10.83
C ARG A 102 -6.92 10.90 -9.37
N ARG A 103 -8.16 10.97 -8.84
CA ARG A 103 -8.47 10.50 -7.49
C ARG A 103 -8.13 9.03 -7.29
N LYS A 104 -8.53 8.16 -8.22
CA LYS A 104 -8.22 6.72 -8.14
C LYS A 104 -6.71 6.47 -8.25
N ALA A 105 -6.01 7.21 -9.10
CA ALA A 105 -4.57 7.11 -9.23
C ALA A 105 -3.86 7.57 -7.95
N TRP A 106 -4.31 8.68 -7.36
CA TRP A 106 -3.80 9.20 -6.09
C TRP A 106 -3.97 8.22 -4.94
N GLN A 107 -5.17 7.67 -4.77
CA GLN A 107 -5.48 6.65 -3.76
C GLN A 107 -4.57 5.41 -3.86
N LYS A 108 -4.08 5.09 -5.06
CA LYS A 108 -3.12 4.00 -5.29
C LYS A 108 -1.67 4.43 -5.06
N SER A 109 -1.37 5.71 -5.20
CA SER A 109 -0.02 6.27 -5.20
C SER A 109 0.43 6.69 -3.81
N VAL A 110 -0.48 7.14 -2.94
CA VAL A 110 -0.16 7.53 -1.56
C VAL A 110 -1.12 6.85 -0.59
N SER A 111 -0.58 6.27 0.47
CA SER A 111 -1.34 5.67 1.56
C SER A 111 -0.69 5.92 2.91
N GLY A 112 -1.51 6.09 3.94
CA GLY A 112 -1.06 6.10 5.33
C GLY A 112 -1.38 4.78 6.03
N SER A 113 -0.55 4.37 6.99
CA SER A 113 -0.87 3.26 7.92
C SER A 113 -0.31 3.53 9.31
N VAL A 114 -1.12 3.30 10.33
CA VAL A 114 -0.72 3.51 11.73
C VAL A 114 0.08 2.31 12.23
N ILE A 115 1.18 2.58 12.94
CA ILE A 115 1.90 1.59 13.74
C ILE A 115 1.31 1.62 15.15
N PHE A 116 0.42 0.68 15.43
CA PHE A 116 -0.24 0.56 16.74
C PHE A 116 0.79 0.39 17.86
N GLY A 117 0.51 1.03 18.99
CA GLY A 117 1.37 1.09 20.19
C GLY A 117 2.48 2.13 20.14
N THR A 118 2.63 2.89 19.03
CA THR A 118 3.79 3.80 18.87
C THR A 118 3.43 5.25 18.56
N GLY A 119 2.18 5.55 18.19
CA GLY A 119 1.79 6.88 17.69
C GLY A 119 2.44 7.27 16.35
N VAL A 120 3.12 6.33 15.68
CA VAL A 120 3.77 6.55 14.39
C VAL A 120 2.80 6.25 13.24
N LEU A 121 2.78 7.12 12.26
CA LEU A 121 2.12 6.96 10.97
C LEU A 121 3.17 6.70 9.90
N ASN A 122 3.10 5.53 9.26
CA ASN A 122 3.81 5.24 8.03
C ASN A 122 3.14 5.98 6.87
N VAL A 123 3.94 6.68 6.08
CA VAL A 123 3.57 7.33 4.83
C VAL A 123 4.22 6.53 3.71
N ASN A 124 3.38 5.86 2.91
CA ASN A 124 3.85 5.05 1.80
C ASN A 124 3.52 5.76 0.49
N ALA A 125 4.50 5.90 -0.39
CA ALA A 125 4.30 6.37 -1.75
C ALA A 125 4.73 5.30 -2.77
N TYR A 126 4.00 5.19 -3.88
CA TYR A 126 4.23 4.20 -4.93
C TYR A 126 4.48 4.88 -6.25
N SER A 127 5.54 4.48 -6.95
CA SER A 127 5.87 4.99 -8.29
C SER A 127 6.59 3.94 -9.13
N PHE A 128 6.55 4.10 -10.45
CA PHE A 128 7.33 3.29 -11.39
C PHE A 128 8.83 3.62 -11.32
N ASP A 129 9.18 4.82 -10.89
CA ASP A 129 10.55 5.26 -10.66
C ASP A 129 10.84 5.31 -9.15
N PRO A 130 11.86 4.59 -8.65
CA PRO A 130 12.30 4.63 -7.25
C PRO A 130 12.52 6.05 -6.71
N ARG A 131 13.10 6.95 -7.51
CA ARG A 131 13.37 8.34 -7.09
C ARG A 131 12.06 9.09 -6.90
N GLN A 132 11.14 8.95 -7.85
CA GLN A 132 9.82 9.57 -7.75
C GLN A 132 8.99 9.04 -6.57
N ALA A 133 9.19 7.78 -6.17
CA ALA A 133 8.59 7.27 -4.93
C ALA A 133 9.14 8.00 -3.70
N ILE A 134 10.46 8.23 -3.62
CA ILE A 134 11.12 8.96 -2.52
C ILE A 134 10.59 10.39 -2.45
N GLU A 135 10.62 11.12 -3.56
CA GLU A 135 10.14 12.52 -3.63
C GLU A 135 8.67 12.62 -3.23
N LEU A 136 7.83 11.68 -3.68
CA LEU A 136 6.41 11.70 -3.35
C LEU A 136 6.14 11.36 -1.88
N ALA A 137 6.87 10.39 -1.30
CA ALA A 137 6.77 10.06 0.12
C ALA A 137 7.27 11.22 0.99
N GLY A 138 8.37 11.86 0.59
CA GLY A 138 8.91 13.05 1.26
C GLY A 138 7.93 14.20 1.25
N ALA A 139 7.42 14.56 0.07
CA ALA A 139 6.42 15.61 -0.07
C ALA A 139 5.17 15.32 0.77
N ALA A 140 4.68 14.07 0.77
CA ALA A 140 3.52 13.67 1.57
C ALA A 140 3.79 13.76 3.07
N ALA A 141 4.96 13.32 3.54
CA ALA A 141 5.34 13.40 4.95
C ALA A 141 5.50 14.86 5.42
N ASP A 142 6.18 15.70 4.64
CA ASP A 142 6.37 17.12 4.96
C ASP A 142 5.05 17.90 4.91
N THR A 143 4.13 17.51 4.03
CA THR A 143 2.77 18.06 4.02
C THR A 143 2.02 17.71 5.31
N LEU A 144 2.19 16.50 5.85
CA LEU A 144 1.62 16.14 7.15
C LEU A 144 2.24 16.95 8.28
N VAL A 145 3.56 17.10 8.30
CA VAL A 145 4.25 17.90 9.32
C VAL A 145 3.78 19.37 9.29
N SER A 146 3.66 19.96 8.11
CA SER A 146 3.35 21.40 7.96
C SER A 146 1.85 21.73 7.98
N LYS A 147 1.00 20.85 7.46
CA LYS A 147 -0.45 21.09 7.27
C LYS A 147 -1.34 20.02 7.90
N GLY A 148 -0.78 18.94 8.44
CA GLY A 148 -1.56 17.83 9.00
C GLY A 148 -2.46 18.22 10.18
N TRP A 149 -2.07 19.26 10.92
CA TRP A 149 -2.87 19.84 12.01
C TRP A 149 -4.25 20.34 11.54
N GLN A 150 -4.43 20.66 10.25
CA GLN A 150 -5.71 21.12 9.71
C GLN A 150 -6.79 20.02 9.66
N TYR A 151 -6.39 18.76 9.82
CA TYR A 151 -7.26 17.60 9.70
C TYR A 151 -7.63 16.99 11.06
N VAL A 152 -7.17 17.60 12.14
CA VAL A 152 -7.33 17.08 13.49
C VAL A 152 -7.91 18.17 14.38
N GLY A 153 -8.79 17.78 15.30
CA GLY A 153 -9.29 18.68 16.33
C GLY A 153 -8.36 18.64 17.55
N GLY A 154 -7.78 19.79 17.93
CA GLY A 154 -6.95 19.94 19.12
C GLY A 154 -5.45 20.14 18.83
N ASP A 155 -4.67 20.29 19.91
CA ASP A 155 -3.23 20.54 19.83
C ASP A 155 -2.47 19.24 19.53
N VAL A 156 -2.15 19.04 18.26
CA VAL A 156 -1.37 17.90 17.76
C VAL A 156 -0.15 18.43 17.04
N THR A 157 1.01 17.89 17.41
CA THR A 157 2.27 18.14 16.69
C THR A 157 2.63 16.89 15.90
N MET A 158 3.05 17.09 14.65
CA MET A 158 3.54 16.02 13.79
C MET A 158 5.02 16.24 13.51
N SER A 159 5.82 15.20 13.63
CA SER A 159 7.27 15.29 13.43
C SER A 159 7.77 14.16 12.55
N LEU A 160 8.63 14.47 11.59
CA LEU A 160 9.28 13.46 10.77
C LEU A 160 10.30 12.69 11.62
N VAL A 161 10.13 11.38 11.73
CA VAL A 161 11.05 10.50 12.47
C VAL A 161 12.02 9.80 11.54
N ASN A 162 11.51 9.26 10.42
CA ASN A 162 12.33 8.61 9.42
C ASN A 162 12.09 9.24 8.05
N SER A 163 13.18 9.65 7.42
CA SER A 163 13.17 10.12 6.03
C SER A 163 12.73 9.02 5.07
N PRO A 164 12.23 9.37 3.88
CA PRO A 164 11.74 8.38 2.92
C PRO A 164 12.85 7.43 2.46
N VAL A 165 12.60 6.12 2.57
CA VAL A 165 13.49 5.06 2.07
C VAL A 165 12.75 4.19 1.07
N VAL A 166 13.35 3.96 -0.09
CA VAL A 166 12.77 3.11 -1.14
C VAL A 166 13.10 1.63 -0.95
N THR A 167 12.12 0.80 -1.29
CA THR A 167 12.27 -0.65 -1.38
C THR A 167 13.28 -1.05 -2.45
N ARG A 168 14.10 -2.07 -2.16
CA ARG A 168 15.12 -2.59 -3.10
C ARG A 168 14.52 -3.27 -4.33
N PHE A 169 13.33 -3.87 -4.17
CA PHE A 169 12.63 -4.60 -5.22
C PHE A 169 11.21 -4.04 -5.39
N PRO A 170 10.63 -4.12 -6.59
CA PRO A 170 9.23 -3.72 -6.81
C PRO A 170 8.27 -4.47 -5.89
N VAL A 171 7.30 -3.74 -5.32
CA VAL A 171 6.30 -4.30 -4.40
C VAL A 171 4.96 -4.57 -5.06
N ARG A 172 4.73 -4.02 -6.25
CA ARG A 172 3.51 -4.24 -7.05
C ARG A 172 3.86 -4.49 -8.51
N PRO A 173 3.12 -5.39 -9.19
CA PRO A 173 2.19 -6.39 -8.63
C PRO A 173 2.89 -7.41 -7.70
N ASN A 174 2.14 -7.98 -6.75
CA ASN A 174 2.71 -8.93 -5.78
C ASN A 174 2.96 -10.29 -6.46
N LEU A 175 4.22 -10.51 -6.86
CA LEU A 175 4.66 -11.70 -7.59
C LEU A 175 4.26 -12.99 -6.87
N LEU A 176 4.48 -13.05 -5.56
CA LEU A 176 4.21 -14.24 -4.75
C LEU A 176 2.71 -14.56 -4.71
N ILE A 177 1.87 -13.56 -4.47
CA ILE A 177 0.41 -13.75 -4.43
C ILE A 177 -0.09 -14.21 -5.80
N ASN A 178 0.36 -13.58 -6.89
CA ASN A 178 -0.05 -13.96 -8.24
C ASN A 178 0.33 -15.41 -8.56
N ALA A 179 1.54 -15.84 -8.18
CA ALA A 179 1.98 -17.22 -8.34
C ALA A 179 1.05 -18.21 -7.62
N ILE A 180 0.71 -17.91 -6.36
CA ILE A 180 -0.15 -18.76 -5.53
C ILE A 180 -1.55 -18.82 -6.12
N VAL A 181 -2.11 -17.69 -6.56
CA VAL A 181 -3.42 -17.64 -7.21
C VAL A 181 -3.42 -18.45 -8.51
N GLY A 182 -2.41 -18.29 -9.36
CA GLY A 182 -2.25 -19.09 -10.58
C GLY A 182 -2.16 -20.59 -10.28
N PHE A 183 -1.40 -20.96 -9.24
CA PHE A 183 -1.28 -22.34 -8.78
C PHE A 183 -2.62 -22.92 -8.33
N LEU A 184 -3.35 -22.21 -7.47
CA LEU A 184 -4.67 -22.65 -6.98
C LEU A 184 -5.69 -22.79 -8.12
N ILE A 185 -5.71 -21.85 -9.07
CA ILE A 185 -6.57 -21.96 -10.26
C ILE A 185 -6.21 -23.20 -11.06
N GLY A 186 -4.92 -23.47 -11.28
CA GLY A 186 -4.45 -24.67 -11.97
C GLY A 186 -4.89 -25.96 -11.27
N LEU A 187 -4.79 -26.01 -9.93
CA LEU A 187 -5.28 -27.15 -9.15
C LEU A 187 -6.80 -27.36 -9.31
N LEU A 188 -7.59 -26.29 -9.24
CA LEU A 188 -9.05 -26.35 -9.36
C LEU A 188 -9.49 -26.82 -10.74
N VAL A 189 -8.92 -26.24 -11.81
CA VAL A 189 -9.25 -26.61 -13.19
C VAL A 189 -8.89 -28.06 -13.46
N MET A 190 -7.67 -28.48 -13.09
CA MET A 190 -7.24 -29.85 -13.34
C MET A 190 -7.97 -30.85 -12.46
N GLY A 191 -8.23 -30.51 -11.19
CA GLY A 191 -9.02 -31.33 -10.28
C GLY A 191 -10.43 -31.58 -10.82
N PHE A 192 -11.09 -30.54 -11.33
CA PHE A 192 -12.40 -30.67 -11.97
C PHE A 192 -12.36 -31.58 -13.22
N LEU A 193 -11.35 -31.40 -14.08
CA LEU A 193 -11.18 -32.23 -15.28
C LEU A 193 -10.93 -33.71 -14.95
N VAL A 194 -10.15 -34.01 -13.91
CA VAL A 194 -9.89 -35.38 -13.45
C VAL A 194 -11.12 -36.04 -12.84
N VAL A 195 -12.00 -35.28 -12.16
CA VAL A 195 -13.26 -35.83 -11.62
C VAL A 195 -14.26 -36.14 -12.73
N ARG A 196 -14.29 -35.29 -13.78
CA ARG A 196 -15.23 -35.43 -14.90
C ARG A 196 -14.89 -36.58 -15.85
N ARG A 197 -13.60 -36.90 -16.02
CA ARG A 197 -13.14 -38.11 -16.72
C ARG A 197 -13.32 -39.32 -15.83
#